data_AF-A0A2P4XXQ7-F1
#
_entry.id   AF-A0A2P4XXQ7-F1
#
_cell.length_a   1.000
_cell.length_b   1.000
_cell.length_c   1.000
_cell.angle_alpha   90.00
_cell.angle_beta   90.00
_cell.angle_gamma   90.00
#
_symmetry.space_group_name_H-M   'P 1'
#
loop_
_entity.id
_entity.type
_entity.pdbx_description
1 polymer ?
#
loop_
_entity_poly.entity_id
_entity_poly.type
_entity_poly.pdbx_seq_one_letter_code
_entity_poly.pdbx_strand_id
1 'polypeptide(L)'
;MDEDVLEGFTKQRATRLGSEILKNPKDTVYPLVKEYSDVVSKHPPSQLPPGVQHEIHLVPGTKYCVTRQWPLPREQCEVIDAFFTEKVKSGMVRESKSPHSTPTFCDANLLCS
;
A
#
# COMPACT_ATOMS: atom_id res chain seq x y z
N MET A 1 -17.89 22.07 24.44
CA MET A 1 -17.13 21.99 23.18
C MET A 1 -17.70 23.09 22.30
N ASP A 2 -16.91 24.13 22.02
CA ASP A 2 -17.37 25.33 21.29
C ASP A 2 -17.55 25.05 19.79
N GLU A 3 -18.72 25.40 19.24
CA GLU A 3 -19.02 25.27 17.81
C GLU A 3 -18.13 26.17 16.95
N ASP A 4 -17.74 27.34 17.46
CA ASP A 4 -16.82 28.28 16.77
C ASP A 4 -15.44 27.66 16.52
N VAL A 5 -14.98 26.81 17.44
CA VAL A 5 -13.73 26.07 17.28
C VAL A 5 -13.87 25.07 16.12
N LEU A 6 -14.98 24.34 16.06
CA LEU A 6 -15.27 23.35 15.01
C LEU A 6 -15.44 24.00 13.63
N GLU A 7 -16.09 25.17 13.54
CA GLU A 7 -16.24 25.91 12.29
C GLU A 7 -14.89 26.43 11.76
N GLY A 8 -14.01 26.90 12.65
CA GLY A 8 -12.64 27.26 12.32
C GLY A 8 -11.84 26.10 11.72
N PHE A 9 -11.95 24.90 12.29
CA PHE A 9 -11.34 23.67 11.76
C PHE A 9 -11.87 23.31 10.36
N THR A 10 -13.15 23.58 10.09
CA THR A 10 -13.82 23.21 8.84
C THR A 10 -13.38 24.12 7.68
N LYS A 11 -13.23 25.44 7.94
CA LYS A 11 -12.74 26.42 6.95
C LYS A 11 -11.25 26.23 6.61
N GLN A 12 -10.42 25.80 7.57
CA GLN A 12 -8.98 25.58 7.35
C GLN A 12 -8.68 24.30 6.55
N ARG A 13 -9.56 23.29 6.63
CA ARG A 13 -9.49 22.04 5.87
C ARG A 13 -9.83 22.20 4.39
N ALA A 14 -10.70 23.14 4.03
CA ALA A 14 -11.18 23.31 2.65
C ALA A 14 -10.05 23.67 1.65
N THR A 15 -8.92 24.19 2.13
CA THR A 15 -7.81 24.63 1.27
C THR A 15 -6.58 23.71 1.30
N ARG A 16 -6.57 22.65 2.12
CA ARG A 16 -5.40 21.76 2.27
C ARG A 16 -5.61 20.44 1.53
N LEU A 17 -4.88 20.29 0.43
CA LEU A 17 -4.97 19.14 -0.46
C LEU A 17 -4.15 17.95 0.10
N GLY A 18 -4.81 16.81 0.31
CA GLY A 18 -4.16 15.51 0.43
C GLY A 18 -3.12 15.39 1.56
N SER A 19 -1.95 14.85 1.24
CA SER A 19 -0.95 14.47 2.25
C SER A 19 0.00 15.57 2.73
N GLU A 20 -0.14 16.78 2.19
CA GLU A 20 0.65 17.94 2.62
C GLU A 20 0.35 18.32 4.09
N ILE A 21 -0.87 18.00 4.55
CA ILE A 21 -1.32 18.11 5.95
C ILE A 21 -0.36 17.38 6.90
N LEU A 22 0.15 16.21 6.49
CA LEU A 22 1.03 15.38 7.33
C LEU A 22 2.43 16.00 7.53
N LYS A 23 2.84 16.91 6.64
CA LYS A 23 4.22 17.46 6.63
C LYS A 23 4.30 18.89 7.14
N ASN A 24 3.17 19.56 7.36
CA ASN A 24 3.15 20.98 7.69
C ASN A 24 3.07 21.20 9.21
N PRO A 25 4.14 21.71 9.87
CA PRO A 25 4.14 21.95 11.32
C PRO A 25 3.14 23.02 11.78
N LYS A 26 2.63 23.82 10.85
CA LYS A 26 1.60 24.84 11.09
C LYS A 26 0.18 24.27 11.00
N ASP A 27 0.03 22.96 10.72
CA ASP A 27 -1.27 22.28 10.84
C ASP A 27 -1.67 22.13 12.30
N THR A 28 -2.95 22.32 12.58
CA THR A 28 -3.54 21.98 13.87
C THR A 28 -3.53 20.46 14.11
N VAL A 29 -3.49 19.65 13.06
CA VAL A 29 -3.42 18.18 13.11
C VAL A 29 -1.98 17.65 13.23
N TYR A 30 -0.95 18.49 13.02
CA TYR A 30 0.46 18.07 13.06
C TYR A 30 0.90 17.43 14.40
N PRO A 31 0.46 17.91 15.58
CA PRO A 31 0.73 17.25 16.85
C PRO A 31 0.26 15.78 16.86
N LEU A 32 -0.93 15.51 16.30
CA LEU A 32 -1.47 14.16 16.19
C LEU A 32 -0.68 13.31 15.20
N VAL A 33 -0.28 13.86 14.06
CA VAL A 33 0.56 13.13 13.09
C VAL A 33 1.90 12.75 13.71
N LYS A 34 2.47 13.61 14.55
CA LYS A 34 3.71 13.33 15.27
C LYS A 34 3.52 12.27 16.35
N GLU A 35 2.44 12.36 17.12
CA GLU A 35 2.08 11.39 18.18
C GLU A 35 1.89 9.99 17.60
N TYR A 36 1.17 9.88 16.48
CA TYR A 36 0.85 8.62 15.79
C TYR A 36 1.77 8.35 14.59
N SER A 37 3.02 8.82 14.63
CA SER A 37 3.95 8.72 13.49
C SER A 37 4.35 7.29 13.15
N ASP A 38 4.18 6.35 14.09
CA ASP A 38 4.37 4.92 13.91
C ASP A 38 3.29 4.28 13.01
N VAL A 39 2.05 4.78 13.07
CA VAL A 39 0.92 4.29 12.27
C VAL A 39 0.58 5.19 11.07
N VAL A 40 0.87 6.49 11.16
CA VAL A 40 0.64 7.48 10.09
C VAL A 40 1.93 7.67 9.28
N SER A 41 2.32 6.60 8.58
CA SER A 41 3.51 6.58 7.71
C SER A 41 3.13 6.67 6.23
N LYS A 42 4.05 7.23 5.42
CA LYS A 42 3.99 7.15 3.95
C LYS A 42 4.46 5.81 3.42
N HIS A 43 5.37 5.16 4.14
CA HIS A 43 5.88 3.87 3.77
C HIS A 43 5.01 2.77 4.40
N PRO A 44 4.55 1.80 3.61
CA PRO A 44 3.82 0.66 4.15
C PRO A 44 4.71 -0.11 5.14
N PRO A 45 4.13 -0.76 6.16
CA PRO A 45 4.89 -1.57 7.09
C PRO A 45 5.61 -2.69 6.34
N SER A 46 6.88 -2.91 6.68
CA SER A 46 7.71 -3.96 6.08
C SER A 46 7.42 -5.35 6.66
N GLN A 47 6.73 -5.43 7.79
CA GLN A 47 6.37 -6.67 8.46
C GLN A 47 4.88 -6.96 8.29
N LEU A 48 4.53 -8.24 8.21
CA LEU A 48 3.14 -8.66 8.24
C LEU A 48 2.54 -8.33 9.62
N PRO A 49 1.32 -7.77 9.67
CA PRO A 49 0.65 -7.53 10.93
C PRO A 49 0.42 -8.86 11.67
N PRO A 50 0.56 -8.92 13.00
CA PRO A 50 0.12 -10.07 13.77
C PRO A 50 -1.40 -10.20 13.62
N GLY A 51 -1.92 -11.38 13.24
CA GLY A 51 -3.36 -11.46 13.00
C GLY A 51 -3.90 -12.78 12.44
N VAL A 52 -5.18 -12.67 12.05
CA VAL A 52 -6.03 -13.73 11.51
C VAL A 52 -5.54 -14.14 10.11
N GLN A 53 -5.40 -15.45 9.90
CA GLN A 53 -5.05 -15.99 8.60
C GLN A 53 -6.20 -15.75 7.61
N HIS A 54 -5.91 -15.05 6.51
CA HIS A 54 -6.87 -14.92 5.42
C HIS A 54 -6.98 -16.26 4.67
N GLU A 55 -8.19 -16.84 4.66
CA GLU A 55 -8.49 -18.04 3.89
C GLU A 55 -9.38 -17.67 2.70
N ILE A 56 -8.97 -18.11 1.50
CA ILE A 56 -9.74 -17.92 0.27
C ILE A 56 -10.51 -19.21 0.02
N HIS A 57 -11.82 -19.19 0.27
CA HIS A 57 -12.68 -20.33 -0.06
C HIS A 57 -12.94 -20.37 -1.56
N LEU A 58 -12.53 -21.47 -2.19
CA LEU A 58 -12.82 -21.72 -3.60
C LEU A 58 -14.26 -22.21 -3.77
N VAL A 59 -14.91 -21.77 -4.83
CA VAL A 59 -16.21 -22.33 -5.22
C VAL A 59 -16.00 -23.78 -5.68
N PRO A 60 -16.82 -24.76 -5.24
CA PRO A 60 -16.71 -26.13 -5.72
C PRO A 60 -16.75 -26.19 -7.25
N GLY A 61 -15.78 -26.90 -7.85
CA GLY A 61 -15.65 -27.01 -9.30
C GLY A 61 -14.79 -25.92 -9.97
N THR A 62 -14.25 -24.96 -9.21
CA THR A 62 -13.27 -23.99 -9.74
C THR A 62 -12.03 -24.74 -10.25
N LYS A 63 -11.65 -24.44 -11.50
CA LYS A 63 -10.42 -24.95 -12.12
C LYS A 63 -9.24 -24.05 -11.77
N TYR A 64 -8.06 -24.65 -11.74
CA TYR A 64 -6.80 -23.93 -11.61
C TYR A 64 -6.57 -22.98 -12.79
N CYS A 65 -6.27 -21.72 -12.49
CA CYS A 65 -5.84 -20.73 -13.47
C CYS A 65 -4.32 -20.73 -13.59
N VAL A 66 -3.80 -21.17 -14.73
CA VAL A 66 -2.37 -21.07 -15.07
C VAL A 66 -2.24 -20.12 -16.24
N THR A 67 -1.85 -18.89 -15.95
CA THR A 67 -1.54 -17.89 -16.98
C THR A 67 -0.04 -17.64 -16.96
N ARG A 68 0.59 -17.80 -18.13
CA ARG A 68 2.02 -17.51 -18.31
C ARG A 68 2.26 -16.01 -18.26
N GLN A 69 3.44 -15.63 -17.79
CA GLN A 69 3.91 -14.25 -17.86
C GLN A 69 3.91 -13.78 -19.32
N TRP A 70 3.29 -12.63 -19.59
CA TRP A 70 3.33 -12.03 -20.92
C TRP A 70 4.74 -11.52 -21.23
N PRO A 71 5.15 -11.44 -22.51
CA PRO A 71 6.36 -10.75 -22.88
C PRO A 71 6.30 -9.30 -22.40
N LEU A 72 7.25 -8.90 -21.56
CA LEU A 72 7.38 -7.53 -21.08
C LEU A 72 8.67 -6.91 -21.62
N PRO A 73 8.72 -5.58 -21.81
CA PRO A 73 9.97 -4.86 -22.01
C PRO A 73 10.97 -5.17 -20.89
N ARG A 74 12.26 -5.17 -21.23
CA ARG A 74 13.32 -5.52 -20.28
C ARG A 74 13.29 -4.62 -19.04
N GLU A 75 13.04 -3.33 -19.25
CA GLU A 75 12.96 -2.33 -18.18
C GLU A 75 11.85 -2.66 -17.17
N GLN A 76 10.72 -3.21 -17.64
CA GLN A 76 9.64 -3.63 -16.76
C GLN A 76 9.99 -4.90 -15.98
N CYS A 77 10.67 -5.86 -16.62
CA CYS A 77 11.17 -7.04 -15.93
C CYS A 77 12.10 -6.66 -14.79
N GLU A 78 13.04 -5.75 -15.02
CA GLU A 78 14.00 -5.30 -14.00
C GLU A 78 13.29 -4.61 -12.81
N VAL A 79 12.25 -3.82 -13.06
CA VAL A 79 11.43 -3.20 -12.00
C VAL A 79 10.68 -4.26 -11.19
N ILE A 80 10.06 -5.24 -11.85
CA ILE A 80 9.32 -6.32 -11.20
C ILE A 80 10.26 -7.19 -10.35
N ASP A 81 11.43 -7.53 -10.89
CA ASP A 81 12.42 -8.34 -10.19
C ASP A 81 12.97 -7.63 -8.95
N ALA A 82 13.25 -6.32 -9.04
CA ALA A 82 13.66 -5.51 -7.91
C ALA A 82 12.56 -5.44 -6.83
N PHE A 83 11.31 -5.24 -7.23
CA PHE A 83 10.15 -5.23 -6.34
C PHE A 83 10.02 -6.56 -5.58
N PHE A 84 10.02 -7.69 -6.28
CA PHE A 84 9.91 -9.00 -5.62
C PHE A 84 11.12 -9.32 -4.76
N THR A 85 12.32 -8.91 -5.14
CA THR A 85 13.52 -9.05 -4.31
C THR A 85 13.35 -8.33 -2.96
N GLU A 86 12.80 -7.11 -2.97
CA GLU A 86 12.49 -6.37 -1.75
C GLU A 86 11.39 -7.07 -0.92
N LYS A 87 10.31 -7.53 -1.57
CA LYS A 87 9.21 -8.23 -0.88
C LYS A 87 9.60 -9.59 -0.29
N VAL A 88 10.55 -10.29 -0.91
CA VAL A 88 11.14 -11.51 -0.35
C VAL A 88 11.98 -11.17 0.88
N LYS A 89 12.82 -10.12 0.82
CA LYS A 89 13.59 -9.65 1.97
C LYS A 89 12.72 -9.22 3.15
N SER A 90 11.56 -8.63 2.88
CA SER A 90 10.61 -8.21 3.91
C SER A 90 9.72 -9.36 4.43
N GLY A 91 9.82 -10.57 3.86
CA GLY A 91 9.01 -11.72 4.23
C GLY A 91 7.55 -11.65 3.78
N MET A 92 7.20 -10.69 2.90
CA MET A 92 5.85 -10.54 2.35
C MET A 92 5.56 -11.53 1.23
N VAL A 93 6.58 -11.91 0.46
CA VAL A 93 6.48 -12.87 -0.65
C VAL A 93 7.47 -14.00 -0.45
N ARG A 94 7.12 -15.20 -0.91
CA ARG A 94 7.97 -16.38 -0.90
C ARG A 94 7.77 -17.18 -2.18
N GLU A 95 8.79 -17.93 -2.58
CA GLU A 95 8.66 -18.88 -3.67
C GLU A 95 7.58 -19.92 -3.35
N SER A 96 6.85 -20.32 -4.40
CA SER A 96 5.78 -21.29 -4.29
C SER A 96 5.82 -22.27 -5.47
N LYS A 97 5.27 -23.47 -5.24
CA LYS A 97 4.97 -24.46 -6.28
C LYS A 97 3.46 -24.52 -6.50
N SER A 98 2.84 -23.34 -6.64
CA SER A 98 1.39 -23.21 -6.78
C SER A 98 0.92 -23.78 -8.12
N PRO A 99 -0.19 -24.54 -8.16
CA PRO A 99 -0.86 -24.91 -9.40
C PRO A 99 -1.60 -23.72 -10.04
N HIS A 100 -1.63 -22.55 -9.39
CA HIS A 100 -2.17 -21.30 -9.92
C HIS A 100 -1.05 -20.31 -10.22
N SER A 101 -1.15 -19.61 -11.35
CA SER A 101 -0.28 -18.48 -11.69
C SER A 101 -1.05 -17.38 -12.40
N THR A 102 -0.74 -16.13 -12.03
CA THR A 102 -1.28 -14.91 -12.65
C THR A 102 -0.10 -14.05 -13.08
N PRO A 103 -0.09 -13.48 -14.30
CA PRO A 103 0.98 -12.62 -14.76
C PRO A 103 1.05 -11.34 -13.92
N THR A 104 2.26 -10.82 -13.73
CA THR A 104 2.49 -9.51 -13.10
C THR A 104 2.84 -8.48 -14.18
N PHE A 105 2.41 -7.24 -14.02
CA PHE A 105 2.73 -6.14 -14.92
C PHE A 105 2.96 -4.85 -14.13
N CYS A 106 3.67 -3.90 -14.71
CA CYS A 106 3.84 -2.58 -14.14
C CYS A 106 2.65 -1.68 -14.50
N ASP A 107 2.06 -1.02 -13.52
CA ASP A 107 1.18 0.13 -13.75
C ASP A 107 2.03 1.41 -13.73
N ALA A 108 1.84 2.29 -14.71
CA ALA A 108 2.58 3.53 -14.85
C ALA A 108 2.37 4.51 -13.68
N ASN A 109 1.35 4.28 -12.84
CA ASN A 109 0.99 5.18 -11.74
C ASN A 109 1.53 4.78 -10.35
N LEU A 110 2.22 3.64 -10.22
CA LEU A 110 2.62 3.09 -8.90
C LEU A 110 4.10 3.34 -8.52
N LEU A 111 4.88 4.02 -9.36
CA LEU A 111 6.29 4.36 -9.05
C LEU A 111 6.46 5.63 -8.19
N CYS A 112 5.37 6.23 -7.69
CA CYS A 112 5.42 7.36 -6.78
C CYS A 112 4.59 7.05 -5.53
N SER A 113 5.17 6.32 -4.58
CA SER A 113 4.66 6.16 -3.21
C SER A 113 5.83 6.04 -2.25
#